data_AF-A0AAU8ESK1-F1
#
_entry.id   AF-A0AAU8ESK1-F1
#
_cell.length_a   1.000
_cell.length_b   1.000
_cell.length_c   1.000
_cell.angle_alpha   90.00
_cell.angle_beta   90.00
_cell.angle_gamma   90.00
#
_symmetry.space_group_name_H-M   'P 1'
#
loop_
_entity.id
_entity.type
_entity.pdbx_description
1 polymer ?
#
loop_
_entity_poly.entity_id
_entity_poly.type
_entity_poly.pdbx_seq_one_letter_code
_entity_poly.pdbx_strand_id
1 'polypeptide(L)' 'MTREEAFARCTPDSYVEFYGGRWLVVPFAQVEQPRFFVCTPRTSHSQ' A
#
# COMPACT_ATOMS: atom_id res chain seq x y z
N MET A 1 -15.58 16.52 8.24
CA MET A 1 -15.16 16.07 6.90
C MET A 1 -16.26 15.18 6.35
N THR A 2 -16.82 15.49 5.20
CA THR A 2 -17.76 14.64 4.47
C THR A 2 -17.01 13.57 3.67
N ARG A 3 -17.76 12.61 3.11
CA ARG A 3 -17.18 11.60 2.22
C ARG A 3 -16.58 12.25 0.97
N GLU A 4 -17.26 13.23 0.41
CA GLU A 4 -16.87 13.95 -0.80
C GLU A 4 -15.61 14.80 -0.56
N GLU A 5 -15.52 15.45 0.62
CA GLU A 5 -14.32 16.18 1.04
C GLU A 5 -13.11 15.25 1.26
N ALA A 6 -13.32 14.04 1.75
CA ALA A 6 -12.26 13.04 1.90
C ALA A 6 -11.81 12.52 0.52
N PHE A 7 -12.76 12.20 -0.36
CA PHE A 7 -12.49 11.71 -1.71
C PHE A 7 -11.73 12.73 -2.56
N ALA A 8 -12.06 14.02 -2.45
CA ALA A 8 -11.35 15.09 -3.14
C ALA A 8 -9.85 15.21 -2.75
N ARG A 9 -9.44 14.58 -1.63
CA ARG A 9 -8.06 14.55 -1.14
C ARG A 9 -7.35 13.22 -1.40
N CYS A 10 -8.01 12.23 -2.00
CA CYS A 10 -7.39 10.95 -2.32
C CYS A 10 -6.25 11.11 -3.32
N THR A 11 -5.14 10.44 -3.04
CA THR A 11 -4.11 10.14 -4.04
C THR A 11 -4.46 8.82 -4.75
N PRO A 12 -3.86 8.53 -5.93
CA PRO A 12 -4.07 7.25 -6.61
C PRO A 12 -3.74 6.03 -5.75
N ASP A 13 -2.84 6.18 -4.79
CA ASP A 13 -2.40 5.11 -3.88
C ASP A 13 -3.15 5.10 -2.54
N SER A 14 -4.43 5.51 -2.53
CA SER A 14 -5.23 5.59 -1.32
C SER A 14 -6.71 5.29 -1.56
N TYR A 15 -7.44 5.00 -0.48
CA TYR A 15 -8.91 4.83 -0.49
C TYR A 15 -9.56 5.57 0.67
N VAL A 16 -10.88 5.82 0.56
CA VAL A 16 -11.67 6.45 1.62
C VAL A 16 -12.34 5.38 2.49
N GLU A 17 -12.21 5.51 3.81
CA GLU A 17 -12.83 4.61 4.78
C GLU A 17 -13.56 5.40 5.88
N PHE A 18 -14.69 4.86 6.36
CA PHE A 18 -15.41 5.42 7.52
C PHE A 18 -15.05 4.65 8.78
N TYR A 19 -14.33 5.29 9.70
CA TYR A 19 -13.87 4.67 10.93
C TYR A 19 -13.97 5.62 12.11
N GLY A 20 -14.58 5.17 13.21
CA GLY A 20 -14.72 5.97 14.44
C GLY A 20 -15.53 7.26 14.27
N GLY A 21 -16.59 7.23 13.45
CA GLY A 21 -17.46 8.39 13.23
C GLY A 21 -16.87 9.46 12.30
N ARG A 22 -15.78 9.18 11.60
CA ARG A 22 -15.11 10.11 10.68
C ARG A 22 -14.69 9.43 9.38
N TRP A 23 -14.67 10.20 8.30
CA TRP A 23 -14.09 9.80 7.02
C TRP A 23 -12.58 10.02 7.03
N LEU A 24 -11.83 9.02 6.56
CA LEU A 24 -10.38 9.00 6.52
C LEU A 24 -9.89 8.64 5.10
N VAL A 25 -8.76 9.22 4.70
CA VAL A 25 -7.99 8.77 3.53
C VAL A 25 -6.93 7.80 4.03
N VAL A 26 -7.01 6.55 3.59
CA VAL A 26 -6.12 5.46 4.02
C VAL A 26 -5.18 5.13 2.86
N PRO A 27 -3.86 5.21 3.05
CA PRO A 27 -2.90 4.82 2.01
C PRO A 27 -2.95 3.29 1.82
N PHE A 28 -2.76 2.82 0.58
CA PHE A 28 -2.51 1.40 0.36
C PHE A 28 -1.21 1.01 1.06
N ALA A 29 -1.28 0.00 1.93
CA ALA A 29 -0.08 -0.58 2.52
C ALA A 29 0.77 -1.21 1.40
N GLN A 30 2.08 -0.96 1.44
CA GLN A 30 2.98 -1.71 0.57
C GLN A 30 2.87 -3.19 0.91
N VAL A 31 2.65 -4.02 -0.11
CA VAL A 31 2.69 -5.48 0.05
C VAL A 31 4.14 -5.87 0.26
N GLU A 32 4.52 -6.16 1.51
CA GLU A 32 5.80 -6.82 1.79
C GLU A 32 5.74 -8.23 1.21
N GLN A 33 6.43 -8.44 0.08
CA GLN A 33 6.58 -9.76 -0.50
C GLN A 33 7.39 -10.64 0.45
N PRO A 34 6.87 -11.81 0.84
CA PRO A 34 7.64 -12.74 1.66
C PRO A 34 8.98 -13.11 1.00
N ARG A 35 10.02 -13.27 1.83
CA ARG A 35 11.40 -13.56 1.37
C ARG A 35 11.53 -14.80 0.48
N PHE A 36 10.59 -15.74 0.56
CA PHE A 36 10.60 -16.95 -0.27
C PHE A 36 10.29 -16.69 -1.75
N PHE A 37 9.73 -15.52 -2.10
CA PHE A 37 9.52 -15.10 -3.49
C PHE A 37 10.70 -14.33 -4.09
N VAL A 38 11.75 -14.05 -3.29
CA VAL A 38 12.94 -13.34 -3.78
C VAL A 38 13.89 -14.36 -4.40
N CYS A 39 13.98 -14.39 -5.73
CA CYS A 39 15.05 -15.11 -6.42
C CYS A 39 16.40 -14.52 -6.02
N THR A 40 17.19 -15.23 -5.21
CA THR A 40 18.58 -14.87 -4.98
C THR A 40 19.38 -15.14 -6.27
N PRO A 41 20.12 -14.15 -6.81
CA PRO A 41 21.02 -14.41 -7.91
C PRO A 41 22.00 -15.50 -7.49
N ARG A 42 22.01 -16.63 -8.21
CA ARG A 42 23.11 -17.59 -8.09
C ARG A 42 24.35 -16.86 -8.58
N THR A 43 25.21 -16.45 -7.67
CA THR A 43 26.61 -16.17 -8.03
C THR A 43 27.16 -17.47 -8.60
N SER A 44 27.29 -17.54 -9.92
CA SER A 44 28.02 -18.59 -10.60
C SER A 44 29.45 -18.53 -10.05
N HIS A 45 29.77 -19.44 -9.15
CA HIS A 45 31.16 -19.80 -8.89
C HIS A 45 31.69 -20.38 -10.21
N SER A 46 32.43 -19.55 -10.95
CA SER A 46 33.44 -20.03 -11.88
C SER A 46 34.45 -20.81 -11.05
N GLN A 47 34.45 -22.14 -11.19
CA GLN A 47 35.57 -22.97 -10.83
C GLN A 47 35.76 -24.02 -11.91
#